data_AF-A0A8C9FQ16-F1
#
_entry.id   AF-A0A8C9FQ16-F1
#
_cell.length_a   1.000
_cell.length_b   1.000
_cell.length_c   1.000
_cell.angle_alpha   90.00
_cell.angle_beta   90.00
_cell.angle_gamma   90.00
#
_symmetry.space_group_name_H-M   'P 1'
#
loop_
_entity.id
_entity.type
_entity.pdbx_description
1 polymer ?
#
loop_
_entity_poly.entity_id
_entity_poly.type
_entity_poly.pdbx_seq_one_letter_code
_entity_poly.pdbx_strand_id
1 'polypeptide(L)'
;MEKKDFEAWLDNISITFLSLTDLQKNETLDHLISLSGAVQLRHLSNNLEILLKRDFLKLLPLELSFYLLKWLDPHTLLTCCLVSKQWNKVISACTEVWQTACKNLGWQIDDSVQDPLHWKKVYLKAILRMKQLKDHEAFETSSLIGHSARVYALYYKDGLLCTGRRFRKLGVLLFFVISAHQLPHLINDKLIFLDQTDYFHNANSV
;
A
#
# COMPACT_ATOMS: atom_id res chain seq x y z
N MET A 1 38.80 12.35 -40.57
CA MET A 1 39.59 12.98 -39.50
C MET A 1 40.08 11.87 -38.58
N GLU A 2 41.36 11.82 -38.27
CA GLU A 2 41.90 10.85 -37.33
C GLU A 2 41.41 11.17 -35.90
N LYS A 3 41.46 10.19 -34.99
CA LYS A 3 40.91 10.33 -33.63
C LYS A 3 41.52 11.50 -32.86
N LYS A 4 42.84 11.66 -32.95
CA LYS A 4 43.58 12.72 -32.26
C LYS A 4 43.20 14.11 -32.76
N ASP A 5 43.02 14.25 -34.07
CA ASP A 5 42.61 15.51 -34.69
C ASP A 5 41.16 15.86 -34.32
N PHE A 6 40.29 14.85 -34.21
CA PHE A 6 38.92 15.04 -33.76
C PHE A 6 38.84 15.49 -32.30
N GLU A 7 39.66 14.93 -31.42
CA GLU A 7 39.74 15.33 -30.01
C GLU A 7 40.20 16.80 -29.89
N ALA A 8 41.25 17.18 -30.62
CA ALA A 8 41.71 18.58 -30.64
C ALA A 8 40.66 19.54 -31.22
N TRP A 9 39.91 19.11 -32.24
CA TRP A 9 38.79 19.90 -32.79
C TRP A 9 37.65 20.06 -31.77
N LEU A 10 37.30 19.00 -31.03
CA LEU A 10 36.28 19.04 -29.98
C LEU A 10 36.65 20.00 -28.85
N ASP A 11 37.91 20.00 -28.42
CA ASP A 11 38.38 20.89 -27.36
C ASP A 11 38.24 22.37 -27.76
N ASN A 12 38.62 22.70 -29.00
CA ASN A 12 38.50 24.06 -29.52
C ASN A 12 37.04 24.53 -29.62
N ILE A 13 36.14 23.65 -30.07
CA ILE A 13 34.70 23.95 -30.08
C ILE A 13 34.17 24.12 -28.67
N SER A 14 34.60 23.30 -27.72
CA SER A 14 34.16 23.38 -26.33
C SER A 14 34.52 24.73 -25.70
N ILE A 15 35.76 25.20 -25.90
CA ILE A 15 36.22 26.52 -25.45
C ILE A 15 35.36 27.62 -26.07
N THR A 16 35.14 27.54 -27.39
CA THR A 16 34.36 28.55 -28.12
C THR A 16 32.91 28.56 -27.64
N PHE A 17 32.27 27.41 -27.49
CA PHE A 17 30.89 27.27 -27.05
C PHE A 17 30.68 27.78 -25.62
N LEU A 18 31.64 27.55 -24.71
CA LEU A 18 31.58 28.07 -23.34
C LEU A 18 31.60 29.61 -23.29
N SER A 19 32.31 30.25 -24.23
CA SER A 19 32.39 31.72 -24.32
C SER A 19 31.13 32.40 -24.86
N LEU A 20 30.20 31.64 -25.46
CA LEU A 20 28.95 32.18 -26.03
C LEU A 20 27.93 32.56 -24.95
N THR A 21 27.06 33.52 -25.28
CA THR A 21 25.87 33.84 -24.49
C THR A 21 24.83 32.72 -24.56
N ASP A 22 23.88 32.67 -23.60
CA ASP A 22 22.86 31.61 -23.58
C ASP A 22 21.97 31.61 -24.83
N LEU A 23 21.67 32.79 -25.40
CA LEU A 23 20.93 32.89 -26.66
C LEU A 23 21.73 32.27 -27.82
N GLN A 24 23.01 32.62 -27.94
CA GLN A 24 23.88 32.08 -28.99
C GLN A 24 24.12 30.57 -28.85
N LYS A 25 24.18 30.06 -27.61
CA LYS A 25 24.24 28.62 -27.34
C LYS A 25 22.99 27.91 -27.85
N ASN A 26 21.80 28.48 -27.58
CA ASN A 26 20.54 27.92 -28.06
C ASN A 26 20.46 27.94 -29.59
N GLU A 27 20.79 29.06 -30.24
CA GLU A 27 20.83 29.15 -31.71
C GLU A 27 21.81 28.14 -32.33
N THR A 28 22.98 27.95 -31.69
CA THR A 28 23.96 26.95 -32.13
C THR A 28 23.40 25.53 -32.03
N LEU A 29 22.72 25.20 -30.93
CA LEU A 29 22.08 23.89 -30.76
C LEU A 29 20.97 23.67 -31.79
N ASP A 30 20.12 24.67 -32.03
CA ASP A 30 19.05 24.60 -33.04
C ASP A 30 19.63 24.34 -34.43
N HIS A 31 20.74 25.03 -34.76
CA HIS A 31 21.44 24.82 -36.02
C HIS A 31 22.01 23.39 -36.13
N LEU A 32 22.70 22.89 -35.09
CA LEU A 32 23.25 21.53 -35.08
C LEU A 32 22.15 20.44 -35.16
N ILE A 33 21.01 20.68 -34.51
CA ILE A 33 19.84 19.79 -34.57
C ILE A 33 19.28 19.78 -36.00
N SER A 34 19.19 20.94 -36.67
CA SER A 34 18.70 21.03 -38.06
C SER A 34 19.60 20.30 -39.07
N LEU A 35 20.90 20.22 -38.80
CA LEU A 35 21.88 19.50 -39.62
C LEU A 35 21.95 18.00 -39.29
N SER A 36 21.35 17.57 -38.19
CA SER A 36 21.42 16.19 -37.70
C SER A 36 20.41 15.28 -38.40
N GLY A 37 20.86 14.08 -38.79
CA GLY A 37 20.00 13.05 -39.35
C GLY A 37 19.22 12.27 -38.29
N ALA A 38 18.33 11.37 -38.73
CA ALA A 38 17.46 10.58 -37.85
C ALA A 38 18.23 9.76 -36.79
N VAL A 39 19.42 9.26 -37.12
CA VAL A 39 20.27 8.50 -36.18
C VAL A 39 20.77 9.39 -35.05
N GLN A 40 21.28 10.59 -35.38
CA GLN A 40 21.80 11.55 -34.42
C GLN A 40 20.67 12.12 -33.56
N LEU A 41 19.52 12.44 -34.15
CA LEU A 41 18.35 12.92 -33.41
C LEU A 41 17.81 11.87 -32.44
N ARG A 42 17.79 10.59 -32.83
CA ARG A 42 17.42 9.50 -31.91
C ARG A 42 18.42 9.34 -30.77
N HIS A 43 19.72 9.44 -31.07
CA HIS A 43 20.76 9.43 -30.03
C HIS A 43 20.59 10.60 -29.06
N LEU A 44 20.36 11.81 -29.57
CA LEU A 44 20.14 13.02 -28.77
C LEU A 44 18.87 12.89 -27.91
N SER A 45 17.74 12.44 -28.47
CA SER A 45 16.49 12.25 -27.74
C SER A 45 16.65 11.29 -26.55
N ASN A 46 17.31 10.15 -26.75
CA ASN A 46 17.51 9.17 -25.68
C ASN A 46 18.39 9.71 -24.55
N ASN A 47 19.44 10.47 -24.89
CA ASN A 47 20.34 11.04 -23.90
C ASN A 47 19.73 12.26 -23.18
N LEU A 48 18.96 13.10 -23.89
CA LEU A 48 18.24 14.22 -23.28
C LEU A 48 17.25 13.74 -22.23
N GLU A 49 16.56 12.63 -22.45
CA GLU A 49 15.66 12.08 -21.45
C GLU A 49 16.40 11.75 -20.14
N ILE A 50 17.60 11.20 -20.22
CA ILE A 50 18.46 10.88 -19.06
C ILE A 50 18.96 12.17 -18.37
N LEU A 51 19.27 13.20 -19.15
CA LEU A 51 19.82 14.47 -18.63
C LEU A 51 18.74 15.36 -17.99
N LEU A 52 17.54 15.36 -18.56
CA LEU A 52 16.43 16.22 -18.15
C LEU A 52 15.53 15.56 -17.10
N LYS A 53 15.26 14.26 -17.22
CA LYS A 53 14.41 13.54 -16.28
C LYS A 53 15.26 12.90 -15.19
N ARG A 54 15.38 13.61 -14.07
CA ARG A 54 16.05 13.08 -12.88
C ARG A 54 15.09 12.23 -12.07
N ASP A 55 15.41 10.94 -11.95
CA ASP A 55 14.69 10.02 -11.08
C ASP A 55 15.15 10.22 -9.63
N PHE A 56 14.43 11.06 -8.87
CA PHE A 56 14.80 11.43 -7.51
C PHE A 56 14.91 10.21 -6.57
N LEU A 57 14.07 9.19 -6.71
CA LEU A 57 14.14 7.99 -5.87
C LEU A 57 15.33 7.07 -6.22
N LYS A 58 15.99 7.27 -7.37
CA LYS A 58 17.26 6.62 -7.71
C LYS A 58 18.47 7.45 -7.32
N LEU A 59 18.36 8.78 -7.39
CA LEU A 59 19.48 9.69 -7.21
C LEU A 59 19.70 10.11 -5.75
N LEU A 60 18.63 10.13 -4.95
CA LEU A 60 18.70 10.53 -3.55
C LEU A 60 19.12 9.35 -2.65
N PRO A 61 19.85 9.62 -1.55
CA PRO A 61 19.97 8.71 -0.42
C PRO A 61 18.60 8.20 0.05
N LEU A 62 18.58 7.00 0.64
CA LEU A 62 17.35 6.32 0.99
C LEU A 62 16.53 7.10 2.02
N GLU A 63 17.20 7.76 2.96
CA GLU A 63 16.61 8.54 4.04
C GLU A 63 15.84 9.75 3.48
N LEU A 64 16.44 10.46 2.50
CA LEU A 64 15.79 11.59 1.83
C LEU A 64 14.62 11.13 0.96
N SER A 65 14.78 9.97 0.30
CA SER A 65 13.69 9.34 -0.44
C SER A 65 12.51 9.06 0.50
N PHE A 66 12.76 8.43 1.65
CA PHE A 66 11.71 8.14 2.64
C PHE A 66 11.08 9.41 3.22
N TYR A 67 11.88 10.45 3.47
CA TYR A 67 11.34 11.74 3.91
C TYR A 67 10.33 12.33 2.91
N LEU A 68 10.64 12.28 1.60
CA LEU A 68 9.72 12.76 0.56
C LEU A 68 8.43 11.94 0.51
N LEU A 69 8.53 10.61 0.67
CA LEU A 69 7.36 9.73 0.61
C LEU A 69 6.33 9.99 1.72
N LYS A 70 6.74 10.56 2.86
CA LYS A 70 5.82 10.92 3.97
C LYS A 70 4.81 11.99 3.60
N TRP A 71 5.11 12.81 2.60
CA TRP A 71 4.24 13.90 2.15
C TRP A 71 3.21 13.46 1.11
N LEU A 72 3.27 12.22 0.67
CA LEU A 72 2.35 11.67 -0.33
C LEU A 72 1.25 10.86 0.35
N ASP A 73 0.04 10.93 -0.19
CA ASP A 73 -1.05 10.09 0.27
C ASP A 73 -0.85 8.62 -0.18
N PRO A 74 -1.42 7.65 0.56
CA PRO A 74 -1.26 6.24 0.25
C PRO A 74 -1.72 5.83 -1.15
N HIS A 75 -2.72 6.52 -1.73
CA HIS A 75 -3.21 6.21 -3.07
C HIS A 75 -2.18 6.63 -4.12
N THR A 76 -1.67 7.86 -4.02
CA THR A 76 -0.57 8.34 -4.88
C THR A 76 0.67 7.44 -4.76
N LEU A 77 1.02 6.99 -3.55
CA LEU A 77 2.13 6.07 -3.35
C LEU A 77 1.95 4.72 -4.06
N LEU A 78 0.72 4.19 -4.10
CA LEU A 78 0.41 2.98 -4.87
C LEU A 78 0.57 3.21 -6.37
N THR A 79 0.15 4.37 -6.89
CA THR A 79 0.41 4.76 -8.28
C THR A 79 1.90 4.88 -8.56
N CYS A 80 2.66 5.51 -7.66
CA CYS A 80 4.11 5.63 -7.75
C CYS A 80 4.82 4.26 -7.80
N CYS A 81 4.28 3.24 -7.13
CA CYS A 81 4.81 1.87 -7.23
C CYS A 81 4.73 1.27 -8.65
N LEU A 82 3.87 1.81 -9.53
CA LEU A 82 3.72 1.33 -10.91
C LEU A 82 4.75 1.94 -11.87
N VAL A 83 5.45 3.00 -11.47
CA VAL A 83 6.41 3.73 -12.32
C VAL A 83 7.60 2.85 -12.71
N SER A 84 8.19 2.15 -11.74
CA SER A 84 9.31 1.23 -11.99
C SER A 84 9.48 0.21 -10.87
N LYS A 85 10.22 -0.88 -11.15
CA LYS A 85 10.58 -1.88 -10.13
C LYS A 85 11.35 -1.27 -8.95
N GLN A 86 12.21 -0.28 -9.23
CA GLN A 86 12.99 0.40 -8.21
C GLN A 86 12.11 1.28 -7.32
N TRP A 87 11.20 2.05 -7.92
CA TRP A 87 10.21 2.83 -7.18
C TRP A 87 9.37 1.93 -6.27
N ASN A 88 8.85 0.83 -6.81
CA ASN A 88 8.09 -0.14 -6.03
C ASN A 88 8.90 -0.67 -4.85
N LYS A 89 10.18 -1.00 -5.04
CA LYS A 89 11.06 -1.50 -3.98
C LYS A 89 11.24 -0.47 -2.86
N VAL A 90 11.59 0.77 -3.20
CA VAL A 90 11.84 1.86 -2.23
C VAL A 90 10.55 2.18 -1.47
N ILE A 91 9.45 2.41 -2.20
CA ILE A 91 8.17 2.80 -1.59
C ILE A 91 7.62 1.67 -0.71
N SER A 92 7.71 0.42 -1.15
CA SER A 92 7.22 -0.72 -0.37
C SER A 92 8.03 -0.95 0.90
N ALA A 93 9.31 -0.58 0.93
CA ALA A 93 10.18 -0.72 2.09
C ALA A 93 10.03 0.43 3.11
N CYS A 94 9.25 1.47 2.81
CA CYS A 94 9.05 2.60 3.70
C CYS A 94 7.98 2.28 4.76
N THR A 95 8.40 1.59 5.83
CA THR A 95 7.52 1.11 6.91
C THR A 95 6.66 2.21 7.53
N GLU A 96 7.27 3.36 7.84
CA GLU A 96 6.61 4.46 8.55
C GLU A 96 5.38 5.00 7.81
N VAL A 97 5.48 5.11 6.49
CA VAL A 97 4.40 5.60 5.63
C VAL A 97 3.22 4.62 5.63
N TRP A 98 3.50 3.32 5.48
CA TRP A 98 2.46 2.30 5.48
C TRP A 98 1.85 2.07 6.87
N GLN A 99 2.64 2.14 7.93
CA GLN A 99 2.12 2.10 9.30
C GLN A 99 1.19 3.29 9.56
N THR A 100 1.59 4.50 9.17
CA THR A 100 0.75 5.70 9.32
C THR A 100 -0.54 5.56 8.53
N ALA A 101 -0.46 5.06 7.30
CA ALA A 101 -1.65 4.79 6.48
C ALA A 101 -2.59 3.76 7.14
N CYS A 102 -2.06 2.69 7.71
CA CYS A 102 -2.83 1.70 8.47
C CYS A 102 -3.46 2.30 9.75
N LYS A 103 -2.70 3.11 10.52
CA LYS A 103 -3.22 3.81 11.72
C LYS A 103 -4.41 4.70 11.36
N ASN A 104 -4.33 5.43 10.25
CA ASN A 104 -5.41 6.30 9.78
C ASN A 104 -6.67 5.52 9.39
N LEU A 105 -6.55 4.24 9.02
CA LEU A 105 -7.68 3.35 8.79
C LEU A 105 -8.21 2.66 10.06
N GLY A 106 -7.59 2.91 11.23
CA GLY A 106 -7.97 2.30 12.51
C GLY A 106 -7.28 0.97 12.81
N TRP A 107 -6.28 0.55 12.03
CA TRP A 107 -5.51 -0.66 12.32
C TRP A 107 -4.53 -0.44 13.47
N GLN A 108 -4.42 -1.44 14.34
CA GLN A 108 -3.40 -1.48 15.38
C GLN A 108 -2.05 -1.82 14.77
N ILE A 109 -1.02 -1.06 15.15
CA ILE A 109 0.34 -1.28 14.68
C ILE A 109 1.10 -2.10 15.69
N ASP A 110 1.77 -3.13 15.19
CA ASP A 110 2.68 -3.97 15.96
C ASP A 110 4.12 -3.63 15.57
N ASP A 111 4.78 -2.84 16.41
CA ASP A 111 6.17 -2.41 16.19
C ASP A 111 7.19 -3.56 16.34
N SER A 112 6.76 -4.75 16.78
CA SER A 112 7.63 -5.94 16.81
C SER A 112 7.92 -6.50 15.42
N VAL A 113 7.06 -6.20 14.43
CA VAL A 113 7.20 -6.71 13.06
C VAL A 113 8.33 -6.00 12.32
N GLN A 114 9.43 -6.72 12.09
CA GLN A 114 10.63 -6.20 11.43
C GLN A 114 10.59 -6.23 9.89
N ASP A 115 9.61 -6.90 9.27
CA ASP A 115 9.50 -6.97 7.79
C ASP A 115 9.01 -5.64 7.20
N PRO A 116 9.85 -4.89 6.45
CA PRO A 116 9.46 -3.60 5.89
C PRO A 116 8.33 -3.69 4.86
N LEU A 117 8.19 -4.85 4.20
CA LEU A 117 7.16 -5.08 3.18
C LEU A 117 5.81 -5.49 3.78
N HIS A 118 5.76 -5.78 5.07
CA HIS A 118 4.57 -6.27 5.76
C HIS A 118 3.45 -5.24 5.72
N TRP A 119 3.73 -4.00 6.11
CA TRP A 119 2.72 -2.97 6.34
C TRP A 119 2.01 -2.54 5.06
N LYS A 120 2.68 -2.56 3.90
CA LYS A 120 2.02 -2.35 2.60
C LYS A 120 0.99 -3.43 2.31
N LYS A 121 1.30 -4.70 2.59
CA LYS A 121 0.36 -5.82 2.39
C LYS A 121 -0.84 -5.69 3.32
N VAL A 122 -0.62 -5.33 4.58
CA VAL A 122 -1.68 -5.06 5.55
C VAL A 122 -2.57 -3.92 5.06
N TYR A 123 -1.98 -2.82 4.60
CA TYR A 123 -2.72 -1.69 4.05
C TYR A 123 -3.60 -2.08 2.85
N LEU A 124 -3.07 -2.86 1.91
CA LEU A 124 -3.85 -3.34 0.75
C LEU A 124 -5.02 -4.23 1.18
N LYS A 125 -4.80 -5.14 2.14
CA LYS A 125 -5.87 -5.95 2.72
C LYS A 125 -6.91 -5.09 3.45
N ALA A 126 -6.47 -4.06 4.15
CA ALA A 126 -7.32 -3.13 4.87
C ALA A 126 -8.26 -2.38 3.90
N ILE A 127 -7.71 -1.81 2.82
CA ILE A 127 -8.51 -1.13 1.79
C ILE A 127 -9.51 -2.08 1.12
N LEU A 128 -9.07 -3.30 0.78
CA LEU A 128 -9.97 -4.31 0.22
C LEU A 128 -11.12 -4.63 1.19
N ARG A 129 -10.80 -4.79 2.48
CA ARG A 129 -11.82 -5.06 3.51
C ARG A 129 -12.79 -3.91 3.67
N MET A 130 -12.29 -2.67 3.71
CA MET A 130 -13.13 -1.47 3.79
C MET A 130 -14.10 -1.38 2.61
N LYS A 131 -13.67 -1.81 1.41
CA LYS A 131 -14.54 -1.90 0.25
C LYS A 131 -15.61 -2.98 0.42
N GLN A 132 -15.22 -4.20 0.76
CA GLN A 132 -16.15 -5.31 1.01
C GLN A 132 -17.18 -4.99 2.12
N LEU A 133 -16.77 -4.22 3.13
CA LEU A 133 -17.66 -3.75 4.20
C LEU A 133 -18.73 -2.80 3.66
N LYS A 134 -18.36 -1.88 2.77
CA LYS A 134 -19.29 -0.96 2.10
C LYS A 134 -20.22 -1.70 1.14
N ASP A 135 -19.71 -2.72 0.47
CA ASP A 135 -20.45 -3.51 -0.51
C ASP A 135 -21.28 -4.65 0.13
N HIS A 136 -21.26 -4.78 1.47
CA HIS A 136 -21.91 -5.85 2.25
C HIS A 136 -21.42 -7.28 1.93
N GLU A 137 -20.27 -7.42 1.28
CA GLU A 137 -19.67 -8.71 0.89
C GLU A 137 -18.62 -9.23 1.89
N ALA A 138 -18.32 -8.45 2.93
CA ALA A 138 -17.29 -8.78 3.92
C ALA A 138 -17.69 -9.89 4.93
N PHE A 139 -18.91 -10.42 4.84
CA PHE A 139 -19.53 -11.22 5.89
C PHE A 139 -19.90 -12.62 5.44
N GLU A 140 -19.88 -13.54 6.39
CA GLU A 140 -20.48 -14.87 6.29
C GLU A 140 -21.21 -15.15 7.61
N THR A 141 -22.47 -15.56 7.52
CA THR A 141 -23.32 -15.77 8.69
C THR A 141 -23.36 -17.26 9.02
N SER A 142 -22.94 -17.60 10.24
CA SER A 142 -23.06 -18.94 10.79
C SER A 142 -23.94 -18.93 12.04
N SER A 143 -24.95 -19.80 12.10
CA SER A 143 -25.76 -19.99 13.31
C SER A 143 -25.09 -20.99 14.25
N LEU A 144 -24.88 -20.58 15.50
CA LEU A 144 -24.28 -21.42 16.53
C LEU A 144 -25.31 -21.74 17.62
N ILE A 145 -25.50 -23.04 17.87
CA ILE A 145 -26.37 -23.52 18.95
C ILE A 145 -25.51 -23.64 20.21
N GLY A 146 -25.77 -22.80 21.21
CA GLY A 146 -25.03 -22.81 22.48
C GLY A 146 -25.92 -22.73 23.72
N HIS A 147 -26.87 -21.81 23.75
CA HIS A 147 -27.71 -21.60 24.93
C HIS A 147 -29.20 -21.74 24.61
N SER A 148 -29.92 -22.41 25.52
CA SER A 148 -31.39 -22.55 25.48
C SER A 148 -32.16 -21.29 25.92
N ALA A 149 -31.45 -20.19 26.17
CA ALA A 149 -32.03 -18.93 26.60
C ALA A 149 -31.18 -17.76 26.07
N ARG A 150 -31.75 -16.56 26.16
CA ARG A 150 -31.12 -15.31 25.69
C ARG A 150 -29.71 -15.13 26.25
N VAL A 151 -28.77 -14.78 25.35
CA VAL A 151 -27.42 -14.36 25.74
C VAL A 151 -27.45 -12.89 26.09
N TYR A 152 -26.77 -12.53 27.18
CA TYR A 152 -26.74 -11.17 27.71
C TYR A 152 -25.36 -10.52 27.58
N ALA A 153 -24.32 -11.33 27.36
CA ALA A 153 -22.96 -10.86 27.21
C ALA A 153 -22.27 -11.67 26.10
N LEU A 154 -21.50 -10.97 25.26
CA LEU A 154 -20.66 -11.55 24.23
C LEU A 154 -19.26 -10.99 24.39
N TYR A 155 -18.24 -11.83 24.31
CA TYR A 155 -16.85 -11.41 24.32
C TYR A 155 -16.08 -12.21 23.27
N TYR A 156 -15.30 -11.52 22.45
CA TYR A 156 -14.45 -12.15 21.45
C TYR A 156 -13.00 -11.70 21.67
N LYS A 157 -12.09 -12.68 21.72
CA LYS A 157 -10.66 -12.42 21.76
C LYS A 157 -9.89 -13.59 21.17
N ASP A 158 -8.96 -13.30 20.28
CA ASP A 158 -7.99 -14.26 19.73
C ASP A 158 -8.64 -15.54 19.17
N GLY A 159 -9.74 -15.41 18.42
CA GLY A 159 -10.46 -16.55 17.86
C GLY A 159 -11.33 -17.32 18.86
N LEU A 160 -11.44 -16.85 20.09
CA LEU A 160 -12.35 -17.41 21.10
C LEU A 160 -13.57 -16.52 21.25
N LEU A 161 -14.74 -17.13 21.20
CA LEU A 161 -16.00 -16.49 21.46
C LEU A 161 -16.56 -17.01 22.80
N CYS A 162 -16.79 -16.09 23.73
CA CYS A 162 -17.44 -16.37 25.00
C CYS A 162 -18.85 -15.79 25.00
N THR A 163 -19.85 -16.64 25.25
CA THR A 163 -21.24 -16.24 25.42
C THR A 163 -21.65 -16.37 26.89
N GLY A 164 -22.27 -15.33 27.44
CA GLY A 164 -22.69 -15.25 28.83
C GLY A 164 -24.21 -15.26 28.98
N ARG A 165 -24.74 -16.20 29.78
CA ARG A 165 -26.17 -16.26 30.15
C ARG A 165 -26.35 -15.89 31.62
N ARG A 166 -27.39 -15.09 31.91
CA ARG A 166 -27.83 -14.82 33.28
C ARG A 166 -28.70 -15.97 33.81
N PHE A 167 -28.28 -16.63 34.88
CA PHE A 167 -29.09 -17.63 35.57
C PHE A 167 -29.93 -16.97 36.67
N ARG A 168 -31.24 -16.80 36.41
CA ARG A 168 -32.18 -16.06 37.28
C ARG A 168 -32.27 -16.59 38.72
N LYS A 169 -31.99 -17.87 38.97
CA LYS A 169 -32.11 -18.50 40.30
C LYS A 169 -30.91 -18.29 41.23
N LEU A 170 -29.72 -18.01 40.70
CA LEU A 170 -28.47 -17.98 41.48
C LEU A 170 -27.73 -16.64 41.39
N GLY A 171 -28.15 -15.71 40.53
CA GLY A 171 -27.42 -14.45 40.31
C GLY A 171 -26.07 -14.63 39.59
N VAL A 172 -25.75 -15.85 39.14
CA VAL A 172 -24.48 -16.21 38.49
C VAL A 172 -24.60 -16.14 36.96
N LEU A 173 -23.53 -15.70 36.31
CA LEU A 173 -23.35 -15.79 34.85
C LEU A 173 -22.65 -17.11 34.50
N LEU A 174 -23.30 -17.91 33.66
CA LEU A 174 -22.69 -19.09 33.05
C LEU A 174 -22.09 -18.69 31.70
N PHE A 175 -20.81 -19.02 31.51
CA PHE A 175 -20.06 -18.76 30.28
C PHE A 175 -19.91 -20.05 29.48
N PHE A 176 -20.15 -19.97 28.17
CA PHE A 176 -19.81 -21.01 27.21
C PHE A 176 -18.74 -20.45 26.27
N VAL A 177 -17.64 -21.19 26.09
CA VAL A 177 -16.53 -20.78 25.23
C VAL A 177 -16.53 -21.66 24.00
N ILE A 178 -16.65 -21.04 22.82
CA ILE A 178 -16.57 -21.73 21.54
C ILE A 178 -15.22 -21.36 20.92
N SER A 179 -14.43 -22.38 20.57
CA SER A 179 -13.22 -22.18 19.77
C SER A 179 -13.60 -21.99 18.31
N ALA A 180 -13.16 -20.90 17.68
CA ALA A 180 -13.40 -20.66 16.25
C ALA A 180 -12.80 -21.75 15.34
N HIS A 181 -11.89 -22.60 15.84
CA HIS A 181 -11.38 -23.75 15.07
C HIS A 181 -12.42 -24.87 14.84
N GLN A 182 -13.52 -24.91 15.61
CA GLN A 182 -14.65 -25.84 15.37
C GLN A 182 -15.70 -25.27 14.41
N LEU A 183 -15.48 -24.06 13.88
CA LEU A 183 -16.26 -23.54 12.75
C LEU A 183 -15.73 -24.20 11.46
N PRO A 184 -16.58 -24.87 10.66
CA PRO A 184 -16.11 -25.52 9.45
C PRO A 184 -15.47 -24.48 8.51
N HIS A 185 -14.17 -24.65 8.24
CA HIS A 185 -13.39 -23.95 7.21
C HIS A 185 -13.37 -22.40 7.23
N LEU A 186 -13.37 -21.76 8.40
CA LEU A 186 -13.32 -20.29 8.55
C LEU A 186 -11.90 -19.70 8.66
N ILE A 187 -10.98 -20.21 7.85
CA ILE A 187 -9.70 -19.53 7.57
C ILE A 187 -9.84 -18.95 6.16
N ASN A 188 -10.45 -17.77 6.05
CA ASN A 188 -10.23 -16.85 4.93
C ASN A 188 -11.00 -15.55 5.19
N ASP A 189 -10.26 -14.51 5.61
CA ASP A 189 -10.52 -13.11 5.27
C ASP A 189 -11.98 -12.58 5.31
N LYS A 190 -12.85 -13.06 6.22
CA LYS A 190 -14.21 -12.53 6.43
C LYS A 190 -14.50 -12.21 7.89
N LEU A 191 -15.35 -11.21 8.13
CA LEU A 191 -15.81 -10.82 9.47
C LEU A 191 -17.04 -11.67 9.81
N ILE A 192 -17.05 -12.26 10.99
CA ILE A 192 -18.16 -13.10 11.47
C ILE A 192 -19.18 -12.18 12.15
N PHE A 193 -20.43 -12.22 11.68
CA PHE A 193 -21.58 -11.71 12.43
C PHE A 193 -22.38 -12.88 12.99
N LEU A 194 -22.63 -12.83 14.29
CA LEU A 194 -23.49 -13.79 14.98
C LEU A 194 -24.88 -13.18 15.06
N ASP A 195 -25.79 -13.67 14.22
CA ASP A 195 -27.20 -13.31 14.32
C ASP A 195 -27.84 -14.16 15.43
N GLN A 196 -28.39 -13.50 16.44
CA GLN A 196 -29.20 -14.13 17.47
C GLN A 196 -30.66 -13.89 17.13
N THR A 197 -31.21 -14.72 16.24
CA THR A 197 -32.65 -14.74 16.02
C THR A 197 -33.33 -15.35 17.24
N ASP A 198 -34.05 -14.49 17.97
CA ASP A 198 -34.91 -14.85 19.10
C ASP A 198 -36.02 -15.81 18.63
N TYR A 199 -35.82 -17.13 18.76
CA TYR A 199 -36.91 -18.10 18.69
C TYR A 199 -37.65 -18.12 20.04
N PHE A 200 -38.62 -17.22 20.22
CA PHE A 200 -39.62 -17.30 21.28
C PHE A 200 -40.98 -17.77 20.72
N HIS A 201 -41.35 -18.99 21.14
CA HIS A 201 -42.67 -19.61 21.22
C HIS A 201 -43.54 -19.77 19.96
N ASN A 202 -43.79 -21.05 19.63
CA ASN A 202 -45.15 -21.56 19.82
C ASN A 202 -45.12 -23.03 20.30
N ALA A 203 -45.19 -23.21 21.62
CA ALA A 203 -45.55 -24.47 22.26
C ALA A 203 -46.20 -24.09 23.59
N ASN A 204 -47.49 -23.75 23.52
CA ASN A 204 -48.53 -24.07 24.50
C ASN A 204 -49.81 -23.30 24.16
N SER A 205 -50.71 -23.95 23.44
CA SER A 205 -52.15 -23.72 23.56
C SER A 205 -52.89 -25.04 23.34
N VAL A 206 -53.28 -25.64 24.47
CA VAL A 206 -54.27 -26.72 24.70
C VAL A 206 -53.99 -28.09 24.06
#